data_AF-A0A6J1MZI9-F1
#
_entry.id   AF-A0A6J1MZI9-F1
#
_cell.length_a   1.000
_cell.length_b   1.000
_cell.length_c   1.000
_cell.angle_alpha   90.00
_cell.angle_beta   90.00
_cell.angle_gamma   90.00
#
_symmetry.space_group_name_H-M   'P 1'
#
loop_
_entity.id
_entity.type
_entity.pdbx_description
1 polymer ?
#
loop_
_entity_poly.entity_id
_entity_poly.type
_entity_poly.pdbx_seq_one_letter_code
_entity_poly.pdbx_strand_id
1 'polypeptide(L)'
;MQTKFAGLFDLSSVTSHKLLQDIAKTIYKRLRTLILQADKPQYQEKEMEHKLYSNTWTMTQAYRKRHPHFADFQLILSTLHAIQDAEGNPRAQIMESELTAFTAQSYTVDNIPFDQIQQAYHKYLEKITSTVTEHIKNLDMTPRTTSPEEIARIKIREQLKTLLPYLPTCVKHATDQHFVPQESNTYIVNIYGEPALPARDAMAQFLRRHRLAGAARSPRMYNLLVLDVPKDQYLPLLHDDSTVVGSSKLVIRPGNLSKYSLPMSSFRHIQLDVAKELISSLKEDWPEEQYY
;
A
#
# COMPACT_ATOMS: atom_id res chain seq x y z
N MET A 1 0.12 -1.92 11.45
CA MET A 1 -1.20 -1.38 11.83
C MET A 1 -2.11 -1.26 10.61
N GLN A 2 -1.82 -0.37 9.63
CA GLN A 2 -2.63 -0.26 8.39
C GLN A 2 -2.71 -1.58 7.58
N THR A 3 -1.69 -2.45 7.66
CA THR A 3 -1.75 -3.80 7.07
C THR A 3 -2.70 -4.75 7.78
N LYS A 4 -3.05 -4.51 9.05
CA LYS A 4 -3.99 -5.32 9.84
C LYS A 4 -5.41 -4.78 9.72
N PHE A 5 -5.55 -3.47 9.90
CA PHE A 5 -6.84 -2.77 9.88
C PHE A 5 -7.04 -2.12 8.51
N ALA A 6 -7.66 -2.87 7.59
CA ALA A 6 -7.89 -2.42 6.21
C ALA A 6 -8.77 -1.16 6.16
N GLY A 7 -9.79 -1.05 7.03
CA GLY A 7 -10.67 0.12 7.11
C GLY A 7 -10.04 1.34 7.80
N LEU A 8 -8.80 1.26 8.28
CA LEU A 8 -8.16 2.36 9.00
C LEU A 8 -7.87 3.57 8.12
N PHE A 9 -7.60 3.36 6.83
CA PHE A 9 -7.43 4.46 5.89
C PHE A 9 -8.71 5.29 5.77
N ASP A 10 -9.84 4.62 5.53
CA ASP A 10 -11.15 5.25 5.35
C ASP A 10 -11.62 5.92 6.65
N LEU A 11 -11.45 5.25 7.80
CA LEU A 11 -11.74 5.85 9.10
C LEU A 11 -10.94 7.14 9.31
N SER A 12 -9.65 7.11 8.98
CA SER A 12 -8.76 8.25 9.12
C SER A 12 -9.13 9.40 8.19
N SER A 13 -9.65 9.09 6.99
CA SER A 13 -10.04 10.08 5.99
C SER A 13 -11.13 11.04 6.49
N VAL A 14 -12.03 10.58 7.37
CA VAL A 14 -13.07 11.39 8.01
C VAL A 14 -12.48 12.56 8.81
N THR A 15 -11.26 12.40 9.33
CA THR A 15 -10.54 13.42 10.11
C THR A 15 -9.43 14.08 9.28
N SER A 16 -9.50 14.05 7.95
CA SER A 16 -8.42 14.51 7.06
C SER A 16 -7.06 13.89 7.40
N HIS A 17 -7.09 12.62 7.77
CA HIS A 17 -5.97 11.82 8.24
C HIS A 17 -5.29 12.25 9.56
N LYS A 18 -5.88 13.14 10.35
CA LYS A 18 -5.38 13.54 11.68
C LYS A 18 -5.23 12.34 12.61
N LEU A 19 -6.17 11.38 12.58
CA LEU A 19 -6.07 10.12 13.32
C LEU A 19 -4.73 9.39 13.09
N LEU A 20 -4.34 9.20 11.83
CA LEU A 20 -3.09 8.50 11.52
C LEU A 20 -1.85 9.33 11.83
N GLN A 21 -1.96 10.67 11.80
CA GLN A 21 -0.88 11.57 12.22
C GLN A 21 -0.63 11.48 13.73
N ASP A 22 -1.68 11.49 14.55
CA ASP A 22 -1.59 11.42 16.01
C ASP A 22 -1.14 10.04 16.50
N ILE A 23 -1.61 8.97 15.83
CA ILE A 23 -1.09 7.62 16.05
C ILE A 23 0.41 7.56 15.69
N ALA A 24 0.82 8.14 14.56
CA ALA A 24 2.23 8.18 14.17
C ALA A 24 3.09 8.94 15.20
N LYS A 25 2.60 10.08 15.72
CA LYS A 25 3.25 10.84 16.81
C LYS A 25 3.42 9.98 18.05
N THR A 26 2.37 9.27 18.46
CA THR A 26 2.38 8.38 19.63
C THR A 26 3.37 7.22 19.46
N ILE A 27 3.36 6.55 18.30
CA ILE A 27 4.29 5.46 17.99
C ILE A 27 5.73 5.99 17.96
N TYR A 28 5.98 7.12 17.32
CA TYR A 28 7.30 7.74 17.26
C TYR A 28 7.83 8.11 18.65
N LYS A 29 7.00 8.72 19.51
CA LYS A 29 7.35 9.01 20.90
C LYS A 29 7.73 7.75 21.67
N ARG A 30 6.91 6.70 21.59
CA ARG A 30 7.19 5.39 22.21
C ARG A 30 8.51 4.80 21.72
N LEU A 31 8.75 4.80 20.40
CA LEU A 31 10.01 4.34 19.81
C LEU A 31 11.21 5.15 20.31
N ARG A 32 11.09 6.48 20.42
CA ARG A 32 12.14 7.33 20.98
C ARG A 32 12.43 7.03 22.44
N THR A 33 11.41 6.77 23.25
CA THR A 33 11.60 6.34 24.64
C THR A 33 12.31 4.99 24.72
N LEU A 34 11.98 4.02 23.85
CA LEU A 34 12.69 2.73 23.80
C LEU A 34 14.19 2.93 23.51
N ILE A 35 14.49 3.80 22.55
CA ILE A 35 15.84 4.20 22.17
C ILE A 35 16.58 4.80 23.37
N LEU A 36 16.02 5.85 23.97
CA LEU A 36 16.67 6.55 25.10
C LEU A 36 16.84 5.69 26.35
N GLN A 37 15.96 4.71 26.57
CA GLN A 37 16.08 3.79 27.71
C GLN A 37 17.10 2.68 27.46
N ALA A 38 17.38 2.34 26.20
CA ALA A 38 18.47 1.42 25.86
C ALA A 38 19.85 2.04 26.11
N ASP A 39 19.97 3.37 26.01
CA ASP A 39 21.21 4.14 26.23
C ASP A 39 21.54 4.37 27.73
N LYS A 40 20.74 3.84 28.68
CA LYS A 40 21.01 4.00 30.12
C LYS A 40 22.11 3.03 30.58
N PRO A 41 23.08 3.47 31.41
CA PRO A 41 24.27 2.68 31.78
C PRO A 41 24.01 1.38 32.55
N GLN A 42 22.79 1.16 33.05
CA GLN A 42 22.38 -0.11 33.68
C GLN A 42 22.06 -1.23 32.68
N TYR A 43 21.95 -0.92 31.39
CA TYR A 43 21.73 -1.87 30.28
C TYR A 43 22.97 -2.00 29.38
N GLN A 44 24.17 -1.78 29.93
CA GLN A 44 25.46 -1.98 29.25
C GLN A 44 25.79 -3.46 28.98
N GLU A 45 24.97 -4.12 28.18
CA GLU A 45 25.50 -5.10 27.25
C GLU A 45 25.85 -4.33 25.96
N LYS A 46 27.13 -3.96 25.81
CA LYS A 46 27.68 -3.18 24.67
C LYS A 46 27.32 -3.74 23.27
N GLU A 47 26.77 -4.95 23.18
CA GLU A 47 26.26 -5.55 21.94
C GLU A 47 24.80 -5.19 21.60
N MET A 48 23.97 -4.84 22.59
CA MET A 48 22.53 -4.61 22.40
C MET A 48 22.25 -3.20 21.82
N GLU A 49 23.09 -2.24 22.20
CA GLU A 49 23.08 -0.84 21.74
C GLU A 49 23.21 -0.80 20.20
N HIS A 50 24.26 -1.40 19.63
CA HIS A 50 24.47 -1.39 18.17
C HIS A 50 23.44 -2.22 17.37
N LYS A 51 22.79 -3.21 17.98
CA LYS A 51 21.80 -4.11 17.33
C LYS A 51 20.39 -3.51 17.23
N LEU A 52 20.00 -2.65 18.17
CA LEU A 52 18.68 -1.99 18.11
C LEU A 52 18.65 -0.86 17.07
N TYR A 53 19.79 -0.19 16.86
CA TYR A 53 19.95 0.91 15.90
C TYR A 53 20.25 0.47 14.46
N SER A 54 20.75 -0.75 14.25
CA SER A 54 21.24 -1.20 12.94
C SER A 54 20.16 -1.72 11.99
N ASN A 55 18.96 -2.07 12.48
CA ASN A 55 17.90 -2.60 11.62
C ASN A 55 16.49 -2.29 12.15
N THR A 56 15.60 -1.79 11.29
CA THR A 56 14.18 -1.54 11.59
C THR A 56 13.46 -2.80 12.10
N TRP A 57 13.94 -3.99 11.72
CA TRP A 57 13.45 -5.28 12.23
C TRP A 57 13.54 -5.40 13.76
N THR A 58 14.72 -5.18 14.36
CA THR A 58 14.93 -5.34 15.81
C THR A 58 14.16 -4.28 16.59
N MET A 59 14.09 -3.06 16.05
CA MET A 59 13.30 -1.97 16.61
C MET A 59 11.80 -2.31 16.65
N THR A 60 11.23 -2.82 15.56
CA THR A 60 9.81 -3.21 15.54
C THR A 60 9.51 -4.38 16.47
N GLN A 61 10.45 -5.32 16.62
CA GLN A 61 10.33 -6.42 17.57
C GLN A 61 10.32 -5.92 19.03
N ALA A 62 11.26 -5.04 19.40
CA ALA A 62 11.31 -4.47 20.74
C ALA A 62 10.06 -3.63 21.06
N TYR A 63 9.57 -2.87 20.08
CA TYR A 63 8.31 -2.14 20.21
C TYR A 63 7.15 -3.06 20.55
N ARG A 64 7.01 -4.19 19.85
CA ARG A 64 5.89 -5.12 20.09
C ARG A 64 5.99 -5.92 21.37
N LYS A 65 7.20 -6.15 21.89
CA LYS A 65 7.37 -6.70 23.25
C LYS A 65 6.77 -5.78 24.32
N ARG A 66 6.88 -4.45 24.16
CA ARG A 66 6.32 -3.47 25.13
C ARG A 66 4.92 -2.99 24.78
N HIS A 67 4.53 -3.06 23.52
CA HIS A 67 3.22 -2.65 23.00
C HIS A 67 2.60 -3.78 22.16
N PRO A 68 2.00 -4.78 22.82
CA PRO A 68 1.41 -5.94 22.16
C PRO A 68 0.27 -5.59 21.20
N HIS A 69 0.02 -6.46 20.23
CA HIS A 69 -0.96 -6.23 19.16
C HIS A 69 -2.41 -6.09 19.61
N PHE A 70 -2.81 -6.75 20.70
CA PHE A 70 -4.18 -6.67 21.21
C PHE A 70 -4.55 -5.23 21.65
N ALA A 71 -3.55 -4.39 21.92
CA ALA A 71 -3.76 -2.99 22.29
C ALA A 71 -3.86 -2.04 21.07
N ASP A 72 -3.63 -2.53 19.84
CA ASP A 72 -3.65 -1.67 18.64
C ASP A 72 -5.04 -1.06 18.40
N PHE A 73 -6.11 -1.84 18.59
CA PHE A 73 -7.47 -1.34 18.42
C PHE A 73 -7.81 -0.27 19.46
N GLN A 74 -7.45 -0.49 20.73
CA GLN A 74 -7.65 0.50 21.79
C GLN A 74 -6.87 1.79 21.52
N LEU A 75 -5.65 1.70 20.97
CA LEU A 75 -4.90 2.88 20.54
C LEU A 75 -5.65 3.66 19.46
N ILE A 76 -6.14 2.98 18.41
CA ILE A 76 -6.92 3.63 17.34
C ILE A 76 -8.16 4.32 17.92
N LEU A 77 -8.94 3.62 18.73
CA LEU A 77 -10.19 4.13 19.28
C LEU A 77 -9.96 5.31 20.21
N SER A 78 -8.99 5.22 21.13
CA SER A 78 -8.66 6.30 22.07
C SER A 78 -8.14 7.55 21.36
N THR A 79 -7.34 7.40 20.29
CA THR A 79 -6.88 8.54 19.50
C THR A 79 -8.03 9.18 18.73
N LEU A 80 -8.92 8.38 18.15
CA LEU A 80 -10.10 8.91 17.46
C LEU A 80 -11.01 9.69 18.41
N HIS A 81 -11.32 9.12 19.58
CA HIS A 81 -12.17 9.79 20.57
C HIS A 81 -11.54 11.09 21.08
N ALA A 82 -10.23 11.14 21.28
CA ALA A 82 -9.55 12.37 21.66
C ALA A 82 -9.70 13.47 20.59
N ILE A 83 -9.64 13.11 19.31
CA ILE A 83 -9.87 14.04 18.19
C ILE A 83 -11.33 14.51 18.19
N GLN A 84 -12.28 13.58 18.31
CA GLN A 84 -13.72 13.89 18.31
C GLN A 84 -14.10 14.78 19.49
N ASP A 85 -13.60 14.47 20.69
CA ASP A 85 -13.83 15.28 21.89
C ASP A 85 -13.28 16.70 21.72
N ALA A 86 -12.08 16.85 21.13
CA ALA A 86 -11.48 18.17 20.85
C ALA A 86 -12.24 18.98 19.79
N GLU A 87 -12.96 18.30 18.89
CA GLU A 87 -13.78 18.91 17.84
C GLU A 87 -15.25 19.10 18.27
N GLY A 88 -15.62 18.66 19.47
CA GLY A 88 -17.00 18.68 19.96
C GLY A 88 -17.93 17.68 19.27
N ASN A 89 -17.37 16.68 18.57
CA ASN A 89 -18.10 15.65 17.86
C ASN A 89 -18.48 14.49 18.80
N PRO A 90 -19.64 13.85 18.61
CA PRO A 90 -20.00 12.65 19.36
C PRO A 90 -19.02 11.51 19.06
N ARG A 91 -18.69 10.73 20.10
CA ARG A 91 -17.77 9.59 19.97
C ARG A 91 -18.35 8.52 19.06
N ALA A 92 -17.59 8.11 18.07
CA ALA A 92 -17.97 7.01 17.19
C ALA A 92 -17.92 5.67 17.95
N GLN A 93 -18.94 4.83 17.75
CA GLN A 93 -18.96 3.45 18.21
C GLN A 93 -18.54 2.55 17.05
N ILE A 94 -17.28 2.14 17.05
CA ILE A 94 -16.69 1.31 15.99
C ILE A 94 -16.28 -0.01 16.64
N MET A 95 -16.56 -1.14 16.00
CA MET A 95 -16.05 -2.44 16.42
C MET A 95 -14.74 -2.81 15.71
N GLU A 96 -13.87 -3.60 16.35
CA GLU A 96 -12.61 -4.05 15.73
C GLU A 96 -12.86 -4.80 14.42
N SER A 97 -13.92 -5.61 14.37
CA SER A 97 -14.33 -6.37 13.20
C SER A 97 -14.56 -5.48 11.98
N GLU A 98 -15.15 -4.30 12.16
CA GLU A 98 -15.41 -3.33 11.08
C GLU A 98 -14.10 -2.81 10.47
N LEU A 99 -13.07 -2.58 11.28
CA LEU A 99 -11.78 -2.11 10.80
C LEU A 99 -10.92 -3.21 10.18
N THR A 100 -11.14 -4.46 10.58
CA THR A 100 -10.42 -5.62 10.02
C THR A 100 -11.04 -6.16 8.74
N ALA A 101 -12.32 -5.84 8.48
CA ALA A 101 -13.03 -6.22 7.28
C ALA A 101 -12.36 -5.63 6.03
N PHE A 102 -12.31 -6.42 4.97
CA PHE A 102 -11.80 -6.00 3.67
C PHE A 102 -12.61 -6.65 2.57
N THR A 103 -12.70 -5.94 1.43
CA THR A 103 -13.27 -6.51 0.22
C THR A 103 -12.11 -7.07 -0.61
N ALA A 104 -12.16 -8.36 -0.95
CA ALA A 104 -11.25 -8.93 -1.93
C ALA A 104 -11.53 -8.28 -3.29
N GLN A 105 -10.73 -7.28 -3.66
CA GLN A 105 -10.88 -6.61 -4.96
C GLN A 105 -10.24 -7.45 -6.07
N SER A 106 -10.81 -7.35 -7.27
CA SER A 106 -10.24 -7.84 -8.52
C SER A 106 -8.92 -7.12 -8.82
N TYR A 107 -8.13 -7.63 -9.77
CA TYR A 107 -6.85 -7.05 -10.18
C TYR A 107 -6.95 -5.53 -10.40
N THR A 108 -6.04 -4.77 -9.79
CA THR A 108 -5.97 -3.31 -9.94
C THR A 108 -4.62 -2.90 -10.51
N VAL A 109 -4.61 -2.00 -11.49
CA VAL A 109 -3.40 -1.31 -11.97
C VAL A 109 -3.46 0.13 -11.49
N ASP A 110 -2.44 0.59 -10.75
CA ASP A 110 -2.39 1.94 -10.16
C ASP A 110 -3.67 2.33 -9.37
N ASN A 111 -4.24 1.36 -8.64
CA ASN A 111 -5.50 1.46 -7.89
C ASN A 111 -6.78 1.59 -8.73
N ILE A 112 -6.70 1.37 -10.05
CA ILE A 112 -7.86 1.30 -10.94
C ILE A 112 -8.21 -0.17 -11.17
N PRO A 113 -9.46 -0.61 -10.92
CA PRO A 113 -9.91 -1.96 -11.24
C PRO A 113 -9.72 -2.28 -12.72
N PHE A 114 -9.19 -3.47 -13.02
CA PHE A 114 -8.90 -3.88 -14.40
C PHE A 114 -10.13 -3.85 -15.30
N ASP A 115 -11.31 -4.17 -14.77
CA ASP A 115 -12.58 -4.08 -15.51
C ASP A 115 -12.87 -2.64 -16.00
N GLN A 116 -12.53 -1.63 -15.19
CA GLN A 116 -12.68 -0.22 -15.60
C GLN A 116 -11.65 0.16 -16.68
N ILE A 117 -10.43 -0.39 -16.60
CA ILE A 117 -9.41 -0.20 -17.63
C ILE A 117 -9.86 -0.84 -18.94
N GLN A 118 -10.43 -2.05 -18.91
CA GLN A 118 -10.99 -2.70 -20.09
C GLN A 118 -12.16 -1.92 -20.69
N GLN A 119 -13.08 -1.40 -19.85
CA GLN A 119 -14.18 -0.55 -20.33
C GLN A 119 -13.67 0.73 -21.00
N ALA A 120 -12.68 1.39 -20.39
CA ALA A 120 -12.05 2.57 -20.97
C ALA A 120 -11.34 2.22 -22.29
N TYR A 121 -10.59 1.12 -22.33
CA TYR A 121 -9.93 0.60 -23.51
C TYR A 121 -10.93 0.40 -24.67
N HIS A 122 -12.04 -0.31 -24.44
CA HIS A 122 -13.05 -0.54 -25.47
C HIS A 122 -13.67 0.77 -25.98
N LYS A 123 -13.98 1.70 -25.08
CA LYS A 123 -14.51 3.02 -25.45
C LYS A 123 -13.56 3.81 -26.34
N TYR A 124 -12.26 3.79 -26.04
CA TYR A 124 -11.27 4.52 -26.85
C TYR A 124 -10.89 3.77 -28.12
N LEU A 125 -10.91 2.44 -28.12
CA LEU A 125 -10.69 1.61 -29.30
C LEU A 125 -11.67 2.00 -30.41
N GLU A 126 -12.97 2.05 -30.11
CA GLU A 126 -13.99 2.45 -31.08
C GLU A 126 -13.74 3.86 -31.65
N LYS A 127 -13.36 4.80 -30.79
CA LYS A 127 -13.07 6.18 -31.21
C LYS A 127 -11.84 6.27 -32.10
N ILE A 128 -10.76 5.54 -31.77
CA ILE A 128 -9.54 5.49 -32.59
C ILE A 128 -9.87 4.82 -33.93
N THR A 129 -10.53 3.68 -33.92
CA THR A 129 -10.95 2.98 -35.15
C THR A 129 -11.79 3.88 -36.04
N SER A 130 -12.78 4.60 -35.47
CA SER A 130 -13.61 5.54 -36.23
C SER A 130 -12.78 6.66 -36.84
N THR A 131 -11.89 7.28 -36.05
CA THR A 131 -11.05 8.41 -36.50
C THR A 131 -10.11 8.00 -37.64
N VAL A 132 -9.45 6.84 -37.50
CA VAL A 132 -8.53 6.31 -38.52
C VAL A 132 -9.30 5.93 -39.79
N THR A 133 -10.46 5.29 -39.65
CA THR A 133 -11.31 4.89 -40.77
C THR A 133 -11.83 6.12 -41.52
N GLU A 134 -12.31 7.13 -40.80
CA GLU A 134 -12.77 8.39 -41.37
C GLU A 134 -11.66 9.14 -42.09
N HIS A 135 -10.47 9.23 -41.50
CA HIS A 135 -9.31 9.86 -42.12
C HIS A 135 -8.95 9.18 -43.46
N ILE A 136 -8.87 7.84 -43.48
CA ILE A 136 -8.54 7.08 -44.69
C ILE A 136 -9.65 7.18 -45.74
N LYS A 137 -10.91 7.14 -45.32
CA LYS A 137 -12.07 7.32 -46.22
C LYS A 137 -12.02 8.69 -46.93
N ASN A 138 -11.66 9.73 -46.18
CA ASN A 138 -11.62 11.12 -46.63
C ASN A 138 -10.29 11.54 -47.30
N LEU A 139 -9.37 10.60 -47.58
CA LEU A 139 -8.16 10.91 -48.34
C LEU A 139 -8.52 11.44 -49.73
N ASP A 140 -8.01 12.63 -50.03
CA ASP A 140 -8.14 13.30 -51.33
C ASP A 140 -7.33 12.53 -52.38
N MET A 141 -8.02 12.07 -53.43
CA MET A 141 -7.43 11.31 -54.53
C MET A 141 -7.16 12.18 -55.75
N THR A 142 -7.47 13.47 -55.69
CA THR A 142 -7.30 14.37 -56.82
C THR A 142 -5.83 14.80 -56.93
N PRO A 143 -5.17 14.58 -58.08
CA PRO A 143 -3.82 15.10 -58.31
C PRO A 143 -3.85 16.61 -58.39
N ARG A 144 -3.10 17.26 -57.50
CA ARG A 144 -2.91 18.72 -57.56
C ARG A 144 -1.93 19.13 -58.66
N THR A 145 -1.03 18.21 -59.04
CA THR A 145 -0.02 18.39 -60.09
C THR A 145 0.23 17.07 -60.82
N THR A 146 0.84 17.13 -62.01
CA THR A 146 1.29 15.96 -62.80
C THR A 146 2.69 15.49 -62.43
N SER A 147 3.22 15.92 -61.28
CA SER A 147 4.56 15.51 -60.85
C SER A 147 4.58 14.00 -60.51
N PRO A 148 5.70 13.30 -60.79
CA PRO A 148 5.84 11.88 -60.44
C PRO A 148 5.60 11.59 -58.96
N GLU A 149 5.96 12.53 -58.08
CA GLU A 149 5.76 12.43 -56.64
C GLU A 149 4.27 12.50 -56.24
N GLU A 150 3.49 13.38 -56.87
CA GLU A 150 2.05 13.50 -56.63
C GLU A 150 1.31 12.24 -57.10
N ILE A 151 1.71 11.68 -58.25
CA ILE A 151 1.19 10.41 -58.76
C ILE A 151 1.52 9.25 -57.80
N ALA A 152 2.72 9.22 -57.23
CA ALA A 152 3.11 8.24 -56.23
C ALA A 152 2.28 8.37 -54.94
N ARG A 153 2.04 9.60 -54.46
CA ARG A 153 1.19 9.85 -53.28
C ARG A 153 -0.24 9.36 -53.46
N ILE A 154 -0.83 9.56 -54.64
CA ILE A 154 -2.20 9.09 -54.94
C ILE A 154 -2.25 7.56 -54.97
N LYS A 155 -1.28 6.90 -55.61
CA LYS A 155 -1.18 5.43 -55.58
C LYS A 155 -1.07 4.89 -54.16
N ILE A 156 -0.30 5.56 -53.29
CA ILE A 156 -0.23 5.19 -51.85
C ILE A 156 -1.60 5.37 -51.17
N ARG A 157 -2.30 6.48 -51.43
CA ARG A 157 -3.65 6.70 -50.88
C ARG A 157 -4.66 5.66 -51.36
N GLU A 158 -4.58 5.23 -52.63
CA GLU A 158 -5.40 4.13 -53.17
C GLU A 158 -5.15 2.83 -52.41
N GLN A 159 -3.89 2.47 -52.22
CA GLN A 159 -3.52 1.29 -51.43
C GLN A 159 -3.93 1.42 -49.95
N LEU A 160 -3.91 2.62 -49.37
CA LEU A 160 -4.43 2.84 -48.02
C LEU A 160 -5.95 2.63 -47.93
N LYS A 161 -6.71 3.00 -48.97
CA LYS A 161 -8.16 2.76 -49.00
C LYS A 161 -8.51 1.27 -49.15
N THR A 162 -7.69 0.46 -49.83
CA THR A 162 -7.93 -1.00 -49.89
C THR A 162 -7.80 -1.69 -48.53
N LEU A 163 -7.09 -1.05 -47.59
CA LEU A 163 -6.94 -1.55 -46.21
C LEU A 163 -8.15 -1.27 -45.31
N LEU A 164 -9.12 -0.44 -45.74
CA LEU A 164 -10.31 -0.06 -44.94
C LEU A 164 -10.99 -1.24 -44.21
N PRO A 165 -11.25 -2.40 -44.85
CA PRO A 165 -11.89 -3.54 -44.18
C PRO A 165 -11.05 -4.16 -43.05
N TYR A 166 -9.72 -3.98 -43.09
CA TYR A 166 -8.77 -4.58 -42.16
C TYR A 166 -8.35 -3.61 -41.05
N LEU A 167 -8.59 -2.30 -41.22
CA LEU A 167 -8.23 -1.28 -40.24
C LEU A 167 -8.73 -1.56 -38.81
N PRO A 168 -9.99 -2.00 -38.58
CA PRO A 168 -10.44 -2.32 -37.23
C PRO A 168 -9.55 -3.37 -36.56
N THR A 169 -9.14 -4.39 -37.31
CA THR A 169 -8.26 -5.47 -36.83
C THR A 169 -6.85 -4.97 -36.58
N CYS A 170 -6.28 -4.16 -37.47
CA CYS A 170 -4.95 -3.57 -37.29
C CYS A 170 -4.90 -2.65 -36.06
N VAL A 171 -5.91 -1.78 -35.90
CA VAL A 171 -6.03 -0.88 -34.75
C VAL A 171 -6.22 -1.69 -33.47
N LYS A 172 -7.07 -2.72 -33.47
CA LYS A 172 -7.24 -3.61 -32.33
C LYS A 172 -5.91 -4.28 -31.95
N HIS A 173 -5.19 -4.86 -32.90
CA HIS A 173 -3.92 -5.53 -32.63
C HIS A 173 -2.85 -4.58 -32.07
N ALA A 174 -2.69 -3.40 -32.69
CA ALA A 174 -1.76 -2.39 -32.20
C ALA A 174 -2.14 -1.88 -30.81
N THR A 175 -3.44 -1.71 -30.55
CA THR A 175 -3.90 -1.21 -29.26
C THR A 175 -3.83 -2.26 -28.15
N ASP A 176 -4.13 -3.52 -28.45
CA ASP A 176 -3.97 -4.66 -27.53
C ASP A 176 -2.51 -4.81 -27.06
N GLN A 177 -1.54 -4.60 -27.95
CA GLN A 177 -0.12 -4.73 -27.61
C GLN A 177 0.47 -3.54 -26.83
N HIS A 178 -0.08 -2.34 -27.00
CA HIS A 178 0.53 -1.12 -26.49
C HIS A 178 -0.28 -0.38 -25.42
N PHE A 179 -1.59 -0.63 -25.31
CA PHE A 179 -2.48 0.13 -24.41
C PHE A 179 -3.13 -0.73 -23.32
N VAL A 180 -3.28 -2.04 -23.51
CA VAL A 180 -3.85 -2.92 -22.46
C VAL A 180 -2.70 -3.43 -21.58
N PRO A 181 -2.67 -3.10 -20.28
CA PRO A 181 -1.74 -3.74 -19.36
C PRO A 181 -2.02 -5.24 -19.36
N GLN A 182 -0.98 -6.06 -19.47
CA GLN A 182 -1.15 -7.50 -19.31
C GLN A 182 -1.69 -7.77 -17.89
N GLU A 183 -2.79 -8.53 -17.78
CA GLU A 183 -3.29 -8.95 -16.47
C GLU A 183 -2.19 -9.73 -15.76
N SER A 184 -1.76 -9.28 -14.59
CA SER A 184 -0.78 -10.02 -13.82
C SER A 184 -1.37 -11.37 -13.42
N ASN A 185 -0.63 -12.44 -13.69
CA ASN A 185 -0.99 -13.78 -13.23
C ASN A 185 -0.78 -13.96 -11.73
N THR A 186 -0.19 -12.97 -11.05
CA THR A 186 0.08 -12.98 -9.61
C THR A 186 -0.48 -11.75 -8.91
N TYR A 187 -0.90 -11.96 -7.67
CA TYR A 187 -1.42 -10.97 -6.73
C TYR A 187 -0.49 -10.86 -5.55
N ILE A 188 -0.30 -9.64 -5.05
CA ILE A 188 0.45 -9.40 -3.83
C ILE A 188 -0.48 -9.60 -2.63
N VAL A 189 -0.08 -10.43 -1.69
CA VAL A 189 -0.78 -10.66 -0.42
C VAL A 189 0.16 -10.40 0.75
N ASN A 190 -0.32 -9.67 1.75
CA ASN A 190 0.39 -9.42 2.99
C ASN A 190 -0.10 -10.40 4.06
N ILE A 191 0.80 -11.16 4.66
CA ILE A 191 0.53 -11.95 5.87
C ILE A 191 1.22 -11.30 7.06
N TYR A 192 0.43 -10.98 8.06
CA TYR A 192 0.88 -10.40 9.31
C TYR A 192 0.66 -11.39 10.46
N GLY A 193 1.69 -11.66 11.27
CA GLY A 193 1.61 -12.61 12.37
C GLY A 193 1.42 -11.94 13.74
N GLU A 194 0.47 -12.44 14.54
CA GLU A 194 0.23 -12.01 15.92
C GLU A 194 0.46 -13.17 16.91
N PRO A 195 1.35 -13.04 17.91
CA PRO A 195 2.15 -11.86 18.26
C PRO A 195 3.44 -11.69 17.41
N ALA A 196 3.79 -12.69 16.61
CA ALA A 196 4.94 -12.66 15.73
C ALA A 196 4.63 -13.46 14.46
N LEU A 197 5.47 -13.36 13.44
CA LEU A 197 5.38 -14.30 12.33
C LEU A 197 5.92 -15.66 12.79
N PRO A 198 5.23 -16.79 12.48
CA PRO A 198 5.76 -18.11 12.82
C PRO A 198 7.13 -18.38 12.22
N ALA A 199 7.83 -19.36 12.80
CA ALA A 199 9.11 -19.84 12.29
C ALA A 199 8.98 -20.33 10.84
N ARG A 200 10.08 -20.28 10.09
CA ARG A 200 10.11 -20.64 8.66
C ARG A 200 9.52 -22.03 8.42
N ASP A 201 9.85 -23.00 9.26
CA ASP A 201 9.40 -24.39 9.09
C ASP A 201 7.90 -24.54 9.33
N ALA A 202 7.37 -23.85 10.35
CA ALA A 202 5.93 -23.82 10.62
C ALA A 202 5.16 -23.12 9.48
N MET A 203 5.69 -22.01 8.95
CA MET A 203 5.10 -21.34 7.78
C MET A 203 5.22 -22.17 6.51
N ALA A 204 6.28 -22.96 6.33
CA ALA A 204 6.53 -23.67 5.07
C ALA A 204 5.38 -24.63 4.71
N GLN A 205 4.81 -25.33 5.70
CA GLN A 205 3.69 -26.23 5.46
C GLN A 205 2.42 -25.49 5.04
N PHE A 206 2.15 -24.34 5.68
CA PHE A 206 1.03 -23.47 5.33
C PHE A 206 1.19 -22.93 3.90
N LEU A 207 2.35 -22.32 3.62
CA LEU A 207 2.65 -21.66 2.35
C LEU A 207 2.67 -22.62 1.15
N ARG A 208 3.14 -23.88 1.34
CA ARG A 208 3.18 -24.88 0.26
C ARG A 208 1.81 -25.19 -0.34
N ARG A 209 0.72 -25.03 0.41
CA ARG A 209 -0.65 -25.31 -0.05
C ARG A 209 -1.10 -24.36 -1.16
N HIS A 210 -0.58 -23.13 -1.17
CA HIS A 210 -1.01 -22.05 -2.06
C HIS A 210 -0.08 -21.82 -3.26
N ARG A 211 0.85 -22.75 -3.53
CA ARG A 211 1.71 -22.75 -4.74
C ARG A 211 2.29 -21.37 -5.09
N LEU A 212 2.87 -20.71 -4.10
CA LEU A 212 3.32 -19.31 -4.21
C LEU A 212 4.38 -19.13 -5.30
N ALA A 213 4.29 -18.01 -6.02
CA ALA A 213 5.32 -17.59 -6.97
C ALA A 213 6.54 -17.00 -6.26
N GLY A 214 6.31 -16.33 -5.12
CA GLY A 214 7.34 -15.65 -4.35
C GLY A 214 6.92 -15.39 -2.91
N ALA A 215 7.90 -15.31 -2.02
CA ALA A 215 7.69 -14.94 -0.62
C ALA A 215 8.90 -14.16 -0.09
N ALA A 216 8.65 -12.97 0.44
CA ALA A 216 9.67 -12.11 1.01
C ALA A 216 9.22 -11.58 2.38
N ARG A 217 10.10 -11.65 3.38
CA ARG A 217 9.86 -10.95 4.65
C ARG A 217 10.09 -9.46 4.47
N SER A 218 9.29 -8.66 5.15
CA SER A 218 9.51 -7.21 5.16
C SER A 218 10.84 -6.89 5.84
N PRO A 219 11.72 -6.08 5.24
CA PRO A 219 12.93 -5.60 5.90
C PRO A 219 12.62 -4.62 7.03
N ARG A 220 11.41 -4.02 7.03
CA ARG A 220 11.02 -2.97 7.98
C ARG A 220 10.14 -3.47 9.11
N MET A 221 9.40 -4.56 8.93
CA MET A 221 8.43 -5.04 9.92
C MET A 221 8.67 -6.52 10.22
N TYR A 222 9.02 -6.82 11.48
CA TYR A 222 9.42 -8.18 11.85
C TYR A 222 8.34 -9.26 11.72
N ASN A 223 7.07 -8.83 11.69
CA ASN A 223 5.92 -9.70 11.69
C ASN A 223 5.15 -9.67 10.36
N LEU A 224 5.77 -9.17 9.30
CA LEU A 224 5.15 -9.04 7.97
C LEU A 224 5.86 -9.89 6.92
N LEU A 225 5.08 -10.68 6.21
CA LEU A 225 5.47 -11.45 5.03
C LEU A 225 4.67 -10.95 3.83
N VAL A 226 5.34 -10.72 2.71
CA VAL A 226 4.76 -10.32 1.43
C VAL A 226 4.86 -11.52 0.51
N LEU A 227 3.75 -11.90 -0.11
CA LEU A 227 3.63 -13.06 -0.98
C LEU A 227 3.20 -12.66 -2.37
N ASP A 228 3.80 -13.29 -3.38
CA ASP A 228 3.33 -13.29 -4.74
C ASP A 228 2.53 -14.57 -4.97
N VAL A 229 1.22 -14.40 -5.15
CA VAL A 229 0.24 -15.49 -5.12
C VAL A 229 -0.39 -15.62 -6.49
N PRO A 230 -0.38 -16.81 -7.12
CA PRO A 230 -1.10 -17.04 -8.36
C PRO A 230 -2.59 -16.68 -8.26
N LYS A 231 -3.18 -16.22 -9.37
CA LYS A 231 -4.60 -15.82 -9.45
C LYS A 231 -5.57 -16.87 -8.90
N ASP A 232 -5.33 -18.14 -9.15
CA ASP A 232 -6.16 -19.26 -8.69
C ASP A 232 -6.05 -19.51 -7.17
N GLN A 233 -4.97 -19.07 -6.53
CA GLN A 233 -4.69 -19.26 -5.10
C GLN A 233 -5.00 -18.02 -4.25
N TYR A 234 -5.30 -16.88 -4.89
CA TYR A 234 -5.55 -15.62 -4.21
C TYR A 234 -6.73 -15.66 -3.24
N LEU A 235 -7.93 -16.03 -3.71
CA LEU A 235 -9.12 -16.13 -2.85
C LEU A 235 -9.00 -17.22 -1.77
N PRO A 236 -8.53 -18.46 -2.09
CA PRO A 236 -8.28 -19.47 -1.07
C PRO A 236 -7.36 -18.98 0.05
N LEU A 237 -6.27 -18.28 -0.28
CA LEU A 237 -5.36 -17.75 0.73
C LEU A 237 -6.02 -16.67 1.59
N LEU A 238 -6.86 -15.79 1.02
CA LEU A 238 -7.60 -14.79 1.78
C LEU A 238 -8.63 -15.41 2.73
N HIS A 239 -9.21 -16.55 2.38
CA HIS A 239 -10.13 -17.30 3.24
C HIS A 239 -9.45 -17.90 4.48
N ASP A 240 -8.14 -18.11 4.43
CA ASP A 240 -7.35 -18.58 5.58
C ASP A 240 -7.02 -17.44 6.57
N ASP A 241 -7.63 -16.26 6.43
CA ASP A 241 -7.50 -15.19 7.43
C ASP A 241 -7.88 -15.69 8.83
N SER A 242 -7.18 -15.19 9.84
CA SER A 242 -7.32 -15.61 11.24
C SER A 242 -6.91 -17.06 11.55
N THR A 243 -6.35 -17.81 10.58
CA THR A 243 -5.78 -19.14 10.84
C THR A 243 -4.62 -19.06 11.81
N VAL A 244 -4.54 -20.03 12.73
CA VAL A 244 -3.42 -20.16 13.68
C VAL A 244 -2.39 -21.13 13.12
N VAL A 245 -1.15 -20.67 12.99
CA VAL A 245 -0.01 -21.48 12.57
C VAL A 245 1.06 -21.43 13.66
N GLY A 246 1.36 -22.58 14.24
CA GLY A 246 2.18 -22.64 15.46
C GLY A 246 1.47 -21.93 16.61
N SER A 247 2.09 -20.88 17.16
CA SER A 247 1.53 -20.05 18.24
C SER A 247 1.07 -18.68 17.78
N SER A 248 0.97 -18.44 16.47
CA SER A 248 0.60 -17.12 15.94
C SER A 248 -0.63 -17.16 15.06
N LYS A 249 -1.51 -16.19 15.28
CA LYS A 249 -2.67 -15.91 14.44
C LYS A 249 -2.20 -15.15 13.20
N LEU A 250 -2.56 -15.63 12.02
CA LEU A 250 -2.27 -14.97 10.76
C LEU A 250 -3.37 -13.97 10.42
N VAL A 251 -2.97 -12.78 10.01
CA VAL A 251 -3.83 -11.73 9.48
C VAL A 251 -3.44 -11.55 8.02
N ILE A 252 -4.28 -12.01 7.11
CA ILE A 252 -4.03 -12.10 5.67
C ILE A 252 -4.81 -11.02 4.95
N ARG A 253 -4.13 -10.11 4.27
CA ARG A 253 -4.75 -8.95 3.62
C ARG A 253 -4.21 -8.73 2.21
N PRO A 254 -5.00 -8.15 1.29
CA PRO A 254 -4.51 -7.74 -0.02
C PRO A 254 -3.31 -6.78 0.06
N GLY A 255 -2.43 -6.86 -0.94
CA GLY A 255 -1.26 -5.99 -1.07
C GLY A 255 -1.60 -4.53 -1.34
N ASN A 256 -2.64 -4.32 -2.14
CA ASN A 256 -3.10 -3.08 -2.74
C ASN A 256 -4.06 -2.26 -1.85
N LEU A 257 -4.17 -2.58 -0.56
CA LEU A 257 -4.97 -1.76 0.36
C LEU A 257 -4.46 -0.32 0.40
N SER A 258 -5.39 0.64 0.37
CA SER A 258 -5.11 2.06 0.55
C SER A 258 -4.36 2.29 1.85
N LYS A 259 -3.25 3.01 1.77
CA LYS A 259 -2.38 3.33 2.92
C LYS A 259 -2.07 4.80 2.89
N TYR A 260 -2.20 5.42 4.05
CA TYR A 260 -1.73 6.79 4.24
C TYR A 260 -0.23 6.76 4.53
N SER A 261 0.53 7.51 3.73
CA SER A 261 1.93 7.80 3.99
C SER A 261 2.03 9.20 4.55
N LEU A 262 2.67 9.35 5.71
CA LEU A 262 2.86 10.63 6.34
C LEU A 262 3.74 11.54 5.46
N PRO A 263 3.29 12.77 5.11
CA PRO A 263 4.13 13.72 4.41
C PRO A 263 5.41 14.04 5.21
N MET A 264 6.53 14.26 4.51
CA MET A 264 7.80 14.58 5.17
C MET A 264 7.73 15.86 6.02
N SER A 265 6.91 16.83 5.61
CA SER A 265 6.63 18.04 6.39
C SER A 265 5.99 17.68 7.74
N SER A 266 4.89 16.92 7.73
CA SER A 266 4.22 16.45 8.95
C SER A 266 5.15 15.62 9.84
N PHE A 267 5.97 14.75 9.24
CA PHE A 267 6.96 13.98 10.01
C PHE A 267 7.96 14.87 10.75
N ARG A 268 8.51 15.91 10.10
CA ARG A 268 9.43 16.86 10.74
C ARG A 268 8.77 17.58 11.92
N HIS A 269 7.50 17.96 11.80
CA HIS A 269 6.76 18.57 12.91
C HIS A 269 6.62 17.61 14.09
N ILE A 270 6.27 16.35 13.84
CA ILE A 270 6.22 15.31 14.88
C ILE A 270 7.58 15.16 15.58
N GLN A 271 8.68 15.16 14.81
CA GLN A 271 10.02 15.05 15.38
C GLN A 271 10.34 16.24 16.31
N LEU A 272 10.02 17.46 15.90
CA LEU A 272 10.23 18.67 16.67
C LEU A 272 9.38 18.71 17.93
N ASP A 273 8.09 18.36 17.83
CA ASP A 273 7.17 18.32 18.97
C ASP A 273 7.65 17.31 20.03
N VAL A 274 7.99 16.10 19.60
CA VAL A 274 8.47 15.06 20.51
C VAL A 274 9.81 15.46 21.14
N ALA A 275 10.70 16.12 20.39
CA ALA A 275 11.94 16.65 20.95
C ALA A 275 11.68 17.72 22.02
N LYS A 276 10.76 18.65 21.77
CA LYS A 276 10.37 19.69 22.75
C LYS A 276 9.77 19.09 24.01
N GLU A 277 8.83 18.15 23.87
CA GLU A 277 8.20 17.45 25.00
C GLU A 277 9.25 16.72 25.85
N LEU A 278 10.19 16.01 25.22
CA LEU A 278 11.26 15.30 25.92
C LEU A 278 12.21 16.26 26.66
N ILE A 279 12.57 17.39 26.04
CA ILE A 279 13.39 18.42 26.68
C ILE A 279 12.66 19.02 27.88
N SER A 280 11.35 19.27 27.77
CA SER A 280 10.54 19.78 28.89
C SER A 280 10.52 18.79 30.06
N SER A 281 10.32 17.50 29.79
CA SER A 281 10.33 16.47 30.85
C SER A 281 11.69 16.31 31.53
N LEU A 282 12.79 16.59 30.83
CA LEU A 282 14.13 16.55 31.43
C LEU A 282 14.45 17.77 32.29
N LYS A 283 13.75 18.90 32.10
CA LYS A 283 13.94 20.11 32.92
C LYS A 283 13.19 20.04 34.25
N GLU A 284 12.10 19.29 34.33
CA GLU A 284 11.35 19.08 35.58
C GLU A 284 12.09 18.17 36.58
N ASP A 285 13.06 17.37 36.12
CA ASP A 285 13.84 16.44 36.95
C ASP A 285 15.14 17.04 37.52
N TRP A 286 15.47 18.32 37.25
CA TRP A 286 16.54 19.02 37.96
C TRP A 286 15.96 19.68 39.19
N PRO A 287 16.31 19.27 40.42
CA PRO A 287 16.02 20.10 41.58
C PRO A 287 16.73 21.42 41.32
N GLU A 288 15.98 22.53 41.30
CA GLU A 288 16.57 23.84 41.50
C GLU A 288 17.28 23.77 42.85
N GLU A 289 18.58 23.48 42.82
CA GLU A 289 19.44 23.65 43.98
C GLU A 289 19.23 25.09 44.43
N GLN A 290 18.62 25.21 45.60
CA GLN A 290 18.54 26.42 46.39
C GLN A 290 19.97 26.91 46.65
N TYR A 291 20.51 27.65 45.70
CA TYR A 291 21.66 28.51 45.93
C TYR A 291 21.12 29.87 46.36
N TYR A 292 20.84 29.98 47.66
CA TYR A 292 20.93 31.22 48.42
C TYR A 292 22.20 31.18 49.27
#